data_AF-A0A445EET0-F1
#
_entry.id   AF-A0A445EET0-F1
#
_cell.length_a   1.000
_cell.length_b   1.000
_cell.length_c   1.000
_cell.angle_alpha   90.00
_cell.angle_beta   90.00
_cell.angle_gamma   90.00
#
_symmetry.space_group_name_H-M   'P 1'
#
loop_
_entity.id
_entity.type
_entity.pdbx_description
1 polymer ?
#
loop_
_entity_poly.entity_id
_entity_poly.type
_entity_poly.pdbx_seq_one_letter_code
_entity_poly.pdbx_strand_id
1 'polypeptide(L)'
;MKGRIYMELFKSTWYMVHGPCETYNNNSSCMKNRSYSKFYPKEFRQQVLIDKVGFSKYRHTDNGQTVTKKEYILDNKFIVPYNPKLSFKFEYHINVEYQYQISSIKYLFEYVYKDNNRVMVILYKNAGDSSKATQVIDKIWNCYDCRYISACEAA
;
A
#
# COMPACT_ATOMS: atom_id res chain seq x y z
N MET A 1 7.71 30.02 -0.55
CA MET A 1 7.84 28.55 -0.72
C MET A 1 6.64 27.73 -0.23
N LYS A 2 5.65 28.26 0.52
CA LYS A 2 4.45 27.51 0.95
C LYS A 2 3.43 27.20 -0.16
N GLY A 3 3.42 27.97 -1.26
CA GLY A 3 2.43 27.84 -2.34
C GLY A 3 2.69 26.74 -3.37
N ARG A 4 3.96 26.36 -3.62
CA ARG A 4 4.28 25.27 -4.59
C ARG A 4 3.97 23.88 -4.04
N ILE A 5 4.17 23.67 -2.74
CA ILE A 5 3.93 22.38 -2.06
C ILE A 5 2.45 21.97 -2.13
N TYR A 6 1.53 22.93 -2.05
CA TYR A 6 0.08 22.64 -2.13
C TYR A 6 -0.38 22.19 -3.52
N MET A 7 0.26 22.69 -4.59
CA MET A 7 -0.08 22.32 -5.98
C MET A 7 0.58 21.00 -6.42
N GLU A 8 1.77 20.68 -5.91
CA GLU A 8 2.45 19.40 -6.21
C GLU A 8 1.82 18.20 -5.48
N LEU A 9 1.26 18.40 -4.28
CA LEU A 9 0.42 17.40 -3.61
C LEU A 9 -0.88 17.10 -4.39
N PHE A 10 -1.32 18.01 -5.27
CA PHE A 10 -2.54 17.80 -6.05
C PHE A 10 -2.36 16.76 -7.16
N LYS A 11 -1.14 16.56 -7.68
CA LYS A 11 -0.84 15.47 -8.64
C LYS A 11 -0.92 14.08 -8.01
N SER A 12 -0.74 13.96 -6.69
CA SER A 12 -0.84 12.69 -5.95
C SER A 12 -2.20 12.44 -5.28
N THR A 13 -3.16 13.38 -5.39
CA THR A 13 -4.51 13.24 -4.83
C THR A 13 -5.25 12.01 -5.36
N TRP A 14 -4.99 11.55 -6.59
CA TRP A 14 -5.69 10.40 -7.14
C TRP A 14 -5.53 9.13 -6.27
N TYR A 15 -4.32 8.91 -5.74
CA TYR A 15 -4.00 7.78 -4.86
C TYR A 15 -4.52 7.97 -3.43
N MET A 16 -4.72 9.23 -3.01
CA MET A 16 -5.21 9.60 -1.68
C MET A 16 -6.73 9.61 -1.61
N VAL A 17 -7.44 9.70 -2.74
CA VAL A 17 -8.91 9.74 -2.78
C VAL A 17 -9.44 8.32 -2.98
N HIS A 18 -10.16 7.79 -1.99
CA HIS A 18 -10.96 6.58 -2.15
C HIS A 18 -11.96 6.78 -3.29
N GLY A 19 -12.16 5.75 -4.11
CA GLY A 19 -13.15 5.84 -5.18
C GLY A 19 -14.56 6.05 -4.59
N PRO A 20 -15.50 6.62 -5.38
CA PRO A 20 -16.90 6.68 -4.98
C PRO A 20 -17.37 5.27 -4.60
N CYS A 21 -18.00 5.13 -3.45
CA CYS A 21 -18.53 3.86 -2.96
C CYS A 21 -19.85 4.10 -2.23
N GLU A 22 -20.47 3.02 -1.75
CA GLU A 22 -21.73 3.09 -1.01
C GLU A 22 -22.84 3.74 -1.85
N THR A 23 -23.38 4.88 -1.42
CA THR A 23 -24.47 5.61 -2.08
C THR A 23 -24.05 6.19 -3.43
N TYR A 24 -22.76 6.49 -3.61
CA TYR A 24 -22.23 7.03 -4.86
C TYR A 24 -22.02 5.94 -5.91
N ASN A 25 -21.63 4.73 -5.50
CA ASN A 25 -21.43 3.60 -6.41
C ASN A 25 -21.39 2.25 -5.68
N ASN A 26 -22.45 1.47 -5.82
CA ASN A 26 -22.56 0.14 -5.20
C ASN A 26 -21.75 -0.96 -5.92
N ASN A 27 -21.27 -0.69 -7.15
CA ASN A 27 -20.46 -1.62 -7.93
C ASN A 27 -18.95 -1.46 -7.68
N SER A 28 -18.57 -0.60 -6.74
CA SER A 28 -17.16 -0.38 -6.39
C SER A 28 -16.53 -1.62 -5.77
N SER A 29 -15.26 -1.88 -6.08
CA SER A 29 -14.53 -3.07 -5.61
C SER A 29 -14.39 -3.18 -4.08
N CYS A 30 -14.58 -2.07 -3.37
CA CYS A 30 -14.61 -2.06 -1.91
C CYS A 30 -15.95 -2.52 -1.32
N MET A 31 -17.02 -2.62 -2.11
CA MET A 31 -18.33 -3.14 -1.69
C MET A 31 -18.32 -4.68 -1.74
N LYS A 32 -18.59 -5.34 -0.62
CA LYS A 32 -18.74 -6.80 -0.52
C LYS A 32 -20.04 -7.12 0.21
N ASN A 33 -20.94 -7.90 -0.40
CA ASN A 33 -22.23 -8.29 0.20
C ASN A 33 -23.02 -7.10 0.77
N ARG A 34 -23.09 -5.98 0.02
CA ARG A 34 -23.72 -4.70 0.44
C ARG A 34 -23.10 -4.03 1.68
N SER A 35 -21.95 -4.52 2.15
CA SER A 35 -21.15 -3.92 3.22
C SER A 35 -19.83 -3.40 2.66
N TYR A 36 -19.37 -2.24 3.12
CA TYR A 36 -18.09 -1.68 2.71
C TYR A 36 -16.94 -2.39 3.43
N SER A 37 -16.03 -3.02 2.68
CA SER A 37 -14.88 -3.75 3.25
C SER A 37 -13.79 -2.83 3.83
N LYS A 38 -13.80 -1.53 3.47
CA LYS A 38 -12.77 -0.55 3.86
C LYS A 38 -13.28 0.58 4.74
N PHE A 39 -14.55 0.55 5.14
CA PHE A 39 -15.17 1.55 6.02
C PHE A 39 -15.06 2.98 5.46
N TYR A 40 -15.40 3.15 4.18
CA TYR A 40 -15.55 4.46 3.54
C TYR A 40 -17.03 4.67 3.18
N PRO A 41 -17.51 5.92 3.25
CA PRO A 41 -16.81 7.13 3.73
C PRO A 41 -16.48 7.08 5.23
N LYS A 42 -15.37 7.71 5.64
CA LYS A 42 -14.98 7.78 7.06
C LYS A 42 -15.86 8.78 7.80
N GLU A 43 -16.37 8.39 8.97
CA GLU A 43 -17.06 9.33 9.84
C GLU A 43 -16.13 10.40 10.41
N PHE A 44 -16.64 11.62 10.53
CA PHE A 44 -15.95 12.70 11.21
C PHE A 44 -15.86 12.45 12.71
N ARG A 45 -14.69 12.74 13.29
CA ARG A 45 -14.39 12.58 14.71
C ARG A 45 -13.53 13.73 15.17
N GLN A 46 -13.84 14.29 16.33
CA GLN A 46 -13.08 15.40 16.93
C GLN A 46 -11.86 14.94 17.74
N GLN A 47 -11.79 13.66 18.10
CA GLN A 47 -10.72 13.12 18.94
C GLN A 47 -10.28 11.74 18.43
N VAL A 48 -9.06 11.35 18.81
CA VAL A 48 -8.54 10.00 18.58
C VAL A 48 -9.15 9.07 19.63
N LEU A 49 -9.72 7.95 19.19
CA LEU A 49 -10.31 6.94 20.06
C LEU A 49 -9.61 5.60 19.84
N ILE A 50 -9.31 4.87 20.90
CA ILE A 50 -8.84 3.49 20.79
C ILE A 50 -10.08 2.59 20.96
N ASP A 51 -10.34 1.73 20.00
CA ASP A 51 -11.46 0.81 20.11
C ASP A 51 -11.18 -0.35 21.08
N LYS A 52 -12.21 -1.15 21.39
CA LYS A 52 -12.09 -2.28 22.31
C LYS A 52 -11.11 -3.36 21.83
N VAL A 53 -10.77 -3.35 20.54
CA VAL A 53 -9.85 -4.30 19.91
C VAL A 53 -8.42 -3.74 19.88
N GLY A 54 -8.22 -2.45 20.20
CA GLY A 54 -6.91 -1.81 20.28
C GLY A 54 -6.51 -1.02 19.02
N PHE A 55 -7.42 -0.85 18.06
CA PHE A 55 -7.18 -0.03 16.88
C PHE A 55 -7.50 1.44 17.14
N SER A 56 -6.62 2.33 16.68
CA SER A 56 -6.84 3.77 16.74
C SER A 56 -7.80 4.24 15.65
N LYS A 57 -8.88 4.89 16.04
CA LYS A 57 -9.74 5.70 15.18
C LYS A 57 -9.27 7.15 15.28
N TYR A 58 -8.60 7.64 14.25
CA TYR A 58 -8.04 8.99 14.25
C TYR A 58 -9.10 10.08 14.26
N ARG A 59 -8.69 11.26 14.75
CA ARG A 59 -9.43 12.51 14.55
C ARG A 59 -9.52 12.77 13.05
N HIS A 60 -10.74 12.96 12.56
CA HIS A 60 -11.06 13.27 11.17
C HIS A 60 -12.04 14.43 11.17
N THR A 61 -11.53 15.64 11.03
CA THR A 61 -12.36 16.86 11.07
C THR A 61 -12.80 17.22 9.66
N ASP A 62 -14.04 17.66 9.50
CA ASP A 62 -14.49 18.29 8.27
C ASP A 62 -13.69 19.57 8.01
N ASN A 63 -13.04 19.65 6.85
CA ASN A 63 -12.25 20.80 6.45
C ASN A 63 -12.92 21.62 5.33
N GLY A 64 -14.15 21.26 4.94
CA GLY A 64 -14.92 21.91 3.87
C GLY A 64 -14.32 21.72 2.47
N GLN A 65 -13.27 20.91 2.31
CA GLN A 65 -12.64 20.68 1.02
C GLN A 65 -13.30 19.50 0.31
N THR A 66 -13.49 19.68 -1.00
CA THR A 66 -14.04 18.65 -1.88
C THR A 66 -13.11 18.38 -3.05
N VAL A 67 -13.11 17.15 -3.54
CA VAL A 67 -12.40 16.74 -4.75
C VAL A 67 -13.38 16.08 -5.70
N THR A 68 -13.31 16.46 -6.97
CA THR A 68 -14.07 15.79 -8.03
C THR A 68 -13.28 14.58 -8.52
N LYS A 69 -13.85 13.37 -8.37
CA LYS A 69 -13.29 12.13 -8.90
C LYS A 69 -14.30 11.49 -9.85
N LYS A 70 -13.95 11.41 -11.14
CA LYS A 70 -14.90 11.15 -12.23
C LYS A 70 -15.99 12.24 -12.24
N GLU A 71 -17.24 11.88 -12.00
CA GLU A 71 -18.40 12.78 -11.99
C GLU A 71 -18.93 13.05 -10.56
N TYR A 72 -18.25 12.52 -9.54
CA TYR A 72 -18.68 12.63 -8.15
C TYR A 72 -17.86 13.68 -7.41
N ILE A 73 -18.55 14.55 -6.69
CA ILE A 73 -17.95 15.49 -5.73
C ILE A 73 -17.85 14.76 -4.41
N LEU A 74 -16.62 14.51 -3.96
CA LEU A 74 -16.32 13.79 -2.72
C LEU A 74 -15.77 14.77 -1.69
N ASP A 75 -16.30 14.70 -0.47
CA ASP A 75 -15.75 15.43 0.67
C ASP A 75 -14.51 14.73 1.23
N ASN A 76 -13.92 15.32 2.26
CA ASN A 76 -12.72 14.78 2.88
C ASN A 76 -12.93 13.45 3.63
N LYS A 77 -14.15 12.89 3.70
CA LYS A 77 -14.41 11.54 4.25
C LYS A 77 -13.89 10.42 3.34
N PHE A 78 -13.70 10.73 2.06
CA PHE A 78 -13.15 9.79 1.08
C PHE A 78 -11.62 9.83 1.04
N ILE A 79 -10.97 10.69 1.82
CA ILE A 79 -9.51 10.77 1.84
C ILE A 79 -8.95 9.62 2.66
N VAL A 80 -8.07 8.84 2.02
CA VAL A 80 -7.25 7.82 2.66
C VAL A 80 -6.19 8.53 3.50
N PRO A 81 -6.04 8.19 4.80
CA PRO A 81 -5.02 8.80 5.64
C PRO A 81 -3.62 8.64 5.05
N TYR A 82 -2.86 9.74 5.05
CA TYR A 82 -1.49 9.76 4.58
C TYR A 82 -0.65 10.74 5.39
N ASN A 83 0.68 10.54 5.37
CA ASN A 83 1.62 11.50 5.92
C ASN A 83 2.16 12.41 4.81
N PRO A 84 1.82 13.71 4.75
CA PRO A 84 2.23 14.58 3.65
C PRO A 84 3.75 14.67 3.46
N LYS A 85 4.53 14.64 4.55
CA LYS A 85 5.99 14.74 4.49
C LYS A 85 6.61 13.47 3.89
N LEU A 86 6.15 12.30 4.34
CA LEU A 86 6.65 11.02 3.84
C LEU A 86 6.19 10.80 2.40
N SER A 87 4.90 11.04 2.12
CA SER A 87 4.36 10.88 0.77
C SER A 87 5.05 11.81 -0.24
N PHE A 88 5.37 13.04 0.16
CA PHE A 88 6.15 13.96 -0.68
C PHE A 88 7.60 13.50 -0.86
N LYS A 89 8.25 13.02 0.20
CA LYS A 89 9.65 12.59 0.16
C LYS A 89 9.87 11.35 -0.73
N PHE A 90 8.93 10.43 -0.72
CA PHE A 90 9.06 9.15 -1.43
C PHE A 90 8.20 9.07 -2.69
N GLU A 91 7.36 10.06 -3.00
CA GLU A 91 6.42 10.04 -4.12
C GLU A 91 5.43 8.86 -4.11
N TYR A 92 5.16 8.29 -2.92
CA TYR A 92 4.24 7.17 -2.72
C TYR A 92 3.17 7.49 -1.68
N HIS A 93 2.05 6.76 -1.72
CA HIS A 93 1.04 6.82 -0.67
C HIS A 93 1.56 6.11 0.59
N ILE A 94 1.91 6.88 1.62
CA ILE A 94 2.37 6.33 2.91
C ILE A 94 1.33 6.58 3.99
N ASN A 95 0.71 5.49 4.45
CA ASN A 95 -0.15 5.49 5.63
C ASN A 95 0.71 5.30 6.89
N VAL A 96 0.39 6.02 7.97
CA VAL A 96 1.07 5.89 9.26
C VAL A 96 0.02 5.56 10.31
N GLU A 97 0.14 4.38 10.91
CA GLU A 97 -0.77 3.91 11.95
C GLU A 97 -0.02 3.75 13.27
N TYR A 98 -0.48 4.47 14.29
CA TYR A 98 -0.30 4.15 15.70
C TYR A 98 -1.19 2.97 16.06
N GLN A 99 -0.60 1.88 16.53
CA GLN A 99 -1.35 0.77 17.10
C GLN A 99 -0.73 0.34 18.43
N TYR A 100 -1.58 -0.05 19.38
CA TYR A 100 -1.19 -0.37 20.75
C TYR A 100 -1.20 -1.88 21.06
N GLN A 101 -1.66 -2.71 20.12
CA GLN A 101 -1.86 -4.14 20.36
C GLN A 101 -0.65 -4.97 19.89
N ILE A 102 -0.40 -6.11 20.53
CA ILE A 102 0.60 -7.10 20.04
C ILE A 102 0.24 -7.62 18.64
N SER A 103 -1.04 -7.61 18.25
CA SER A 103 -1.48 -7.95 16.89
C SER A 103 -0.88 -7.01 15.82
N SER A 104 -0.49 -5.80 16.21
CA SER A 104 0.19 -4.83 15.34
C SER A 104 1.60 -5.27 14.98
N ILE A 105 2.26 -6.02 15.86
CA ILE A 105 3.55 -6.65 15.60
C ILE A 105 3.36 -7.74 14.53
N LYS A 106 2.30 -8.55 14.64
CA LYS A 106 1.93 -9.51 13.59
C LYS A 106 1.70 -8.81 12.25
N TYR A 107 1.00 -7.68 12.25
CA TYR A 107 0.79 -6.88 11.04
C TYR A 107 2.11 -6.39 10.44
N LEU A 108 3.03 -5.86 11.26
CA LEU A 108 4.36 -5.42 10.80
C LEU A 108 5.13 -6.57 10.13
N PHE A 109 5.17 -7.74 10.78
CA PHE A 109 5.82 -8.92 10.23
C PHE A 109 5.15 -9.38 8.93
N GLU A 110 3.81 -9.41 8.87
CA GLU A 110 3.09 -9.74 7.63
C GLU A 110 3.52 -8.83 6.47
N TYR A 111 3.75 -7.53 6.70
CA TYR A 111 4.23 -6.61 5.68
C TYR A 111 5.69 -6.83 5.27
N VAL A 112 6.58 -7.11 6.24
CA VAL A 112 7.98 -7.44 5.94
C VAL A 112 8.06 -8.71 5.10
N TYR A 113 7.18 -9.69 5.34
CA TYR A 113 7.19 -10.97 4.65
C TYR A 113 6.23 -11.05 3.46
N LYS A 114 5.44 -10.01 3.18
CA LYS A 114 4.41 -10.03 2.12
C LYS A 114 4.96 -10.23 0.72
N ASP A 115 6.17 -9.71 0.46
CA ASP A 115 6.75 -9.61 -0.88
C ASP A 115 8.21 -10.06 -0.98
N ASN A 116 8.79 -10.65 0.07
CA ASN A 116 10.16 -11.18 0.04
C ASN A 116 10.27 -12.58 -0.61
N ASN A 117 9.30 -12.92 -1.45
CA ASN A 117 9.16 -14.24 -2.04
C ASN A 117 9.70 -14.32 -3.47
N ARG A 118 10.45 -13.32 -3.95
CA ARG A 118 11.13 -13.39 -5.26
C ARG A 118 12.63 -13.40 -5.06
N VAL A 119 13.24 -14.55 -5.36
CA VAL A 119 14.68 -14.70 -5.40
C VAL A 119 15.10 -14.94 -6.84
N MET A 120 15.98 -14.07 -7.32
CA MET A 120 16.66 -14.27 -8.59
C MET A 120 17.87 -15.17 -8.35
N VAL A 121 17.84 -16.39 -8.89
CA VAL A 121 18.98 -17.31 -8.84
C VAL A 121 19.73 -17.24 -10.16
N ILE A 122 21.02 -16.92 -10.09
CA ILE A 122 21.92 -16.92 -11.25
C ILE A 122 22.85 -18.13 -11.12
N LEU A 123 22.72 -19.09 -12.04
CA LEU A 123 23.59 -20.26 -12.09
C LEU A 123 24.85 -19.96 -12.91
N TYR A 124 26.02 -20.12 -12.29
CA TYR A 124 27.30 -20.13 -12.98
C TYR A 124 27.75 -21.59 -13.17
N LYS A 125 27.92 -22.02 -14.42
CA LYS A 125 28.61 -23.29 -14.69
C LYS A 125 30.10 -23.10 -14.40
N ASN A 126 30.64 -23.81 -13.42
CA ASN A 126 32.09 -23.86 -13.23
C ASN A 126 32.71 -24.64 -14.40
N ALA A 127 33.63 -23.99 -15.11
CA ALA A 127 34.40 -24.58 -16.19
C ALA A 127 35.43 -25.57 -15.60
N GLY A 128 34.96 -26.77 -15.31
CA GLY A 128 35.79 -27.93 -15.03
C GLY A 128 35.55 -29.00 -16.09
N ASP A 129 35.75 -28.65 -17.37
CA ASP A 129 36.26 -29.63 -18.33
C ASP A 129 36.79 -28.92 -19.59
N SER A 130 38.05 -29.19 -19.85
CA SER A 130 38.87 -28.62 -20.90
C SER A 130 38.54 -29.23 -22.25
N SER A 131 37.61 -28.63 -23.01
CA SER A 131 37.64 -28.72 -24.48
C SER A 131 36.72 -27.69 -25.15
N LYS A 132 37.37 -26.73 -25.83
CA LYS A 132 36.90 -25.95 -26.99
C LYS A 132 35.38 -25.82 -27.18
N ALA A 133 34.82 -24.72 -26.72
CA ALA A 133 33.93 -23.85 -27.49
C ALA A 133 33.70 -22.58 -26.68
N THR A 134 33.70 -21.43 -27.33
CA THR A 134 33.19 -20.17 -26.77
C THR A 134 31.75 -20.41 -26.32
N GLN A 135 31.57 -20.82 -25.06
CA GLN A 135 30.24 -20.97 -24.49
C GLN A 135 29.68 -19.56 -24.31
N VAL A 136 28.83 -19.16 -25.26
CA VAL A 136 27.95 -18.01 -25.10
C VAL A 136 27.08 -18.30 -23.90
N ILE A 137 27.46 -17.77 -22.73
CA ILE A 137 26.63 -17.83 -21.53
C ILE A 137 25.47 -16.89 -21.80
N ASP A 138 24.36 -17.45 -22.28
CA ASP A 138 23.13 -16.70 -22.44
C ASP A 138 22.58 -16.36 -21.03
N LYS A 139 22.83 -15.11 -20.60
CA LYS A 139 22.35 -14.59 -19.32
C LYS A 139 20.82 -14.61 -19.23
N ILE A 140 20.11 -14.70 -20.36
CA ILE A 140 18.65 -14.72 -20.43
C ILE A 140 18.10 -16.09 -20.03
N TRP A 141 18.79 -17.18 -20.39
CA TRP A 141 18.34 -18.55 -20.13
C TRP A 141 18.69 -19.11 -18.74
N ASN A 142 19.70 -18.54 -18.06
CA ASN A 142 20.18 -19.03 -16.76
C ASN A 142 19.59 -18.29 -15.54
N CYS A 143 18.53 -17.51 -15.72
CA CYS A 143 17.83 -16.81 -14.66
C CYS A 143 16.53 -17.56 -14.32
N TYR A 144 16.46 -18.15 -13.13
CA TYR A 144 15.21 -18.72 -12.62
C TYR A 144 14.52 -17.72 -11.70
N ASP A 145 13.25 -17.46 -11.97
CA ASP A 145 12.36 -16.74 -11.06
C ASP A 145 11.87 -17.75 -10.01
N CYS A 146 12.50 -17.74 -8.84
CA CYS A 146 12.24 -18.70 -7.78
C CYS A 146 11.48 -18.06 -6.62
N ARG A 147 10.60 -18.85 -6.00
CA ARG A 147 9.97 -18.47 -4.73
C ARG A 147 10.83 -18.92 -3.56
N TYR A 148 11.28 -17.97 -2.73
CA TYR A 148 11.85 -18.30 -1.42
C TYR A 148 10.72 -18.72 -0.47
N ILE A 149 10.94 -19.84 0.23
CA ILE A 149 10.06 -20.32 1.30
C ILE A 149 10.90 -20.24 2.57
N SER A 150 10.48 -19.43 3.53
CA SER A 150 11.19 -19.31 4.80
C SER A 150 10.99 -20.57 5.65
N ALA A 151 11.89 -20.83 6.61
CA ALA A 151 11.81 -22.02 7.48
C ALA A 151 10.47 -22.12 8.24
N CYS A 152 9.84 -20.97 8.55
CA CYS A 152 8.54 -20.91 9.22
C CYS A 152 7.36 -21.25 8.30
N GLU A 153 7.52 -21.19 6.97
CA GLU A 153 6.49 -21.51 5.98
C GLU A 153 6.59 -22.96 5.45
N ALA A 154 7.70 -23.65 5.72
CA ALA A 154 7.97 -25.01 5.27
C ALA A 154 7.51 -26.10 6.27
N ALA A 155 6.95 -25.71 7.42
CA ALA A 155 6.50 -26.58 8.50
C ALA A 155 5.01 -26.93 8.39
#